data_AF-A0A8T7B8Q3-F1
#
_entry.id   AF-A0A8T7B8Q3-F1
#
_cell.length_a   1.000
_cell.length_b   1.000
_cell.length_c   1.000
_cell.angle_alpha   90.00
_cell.angle_beta   90.00
_cell.angle_gamma   90.00
#
_symmetry.space_group_name_H-M   'P 1'
#
loop_
_entity.id
_entity.type
_entity.pdbx_description
1 polymer ?
#
loop_
_entity_poly.entity_id
_entity_poly.type
_entity_poly.pdbx_seq_one_letter_code
_entity_poly.pdbx_strand_id
1 'polypeptide(L)' 'MSTNTQAAASSAKSLQDTYGFANICFGCGPSNEKGLQIKSFVDDNELVCEWT' A
#
# COMPACT_ATOMS: atom_id res chain seq x y z
N MET A 1 22.73 11.29 -12.32
CA MET A 1 21.44 11.84 -12.77
C MET A 1 20.38 11.04 -12.06
N SER A 2 19.99 11.48 -10.86
CA SER A 2 19.03 10.78 -10.01
C SER A 2 17.63 11.24 -10.40
N THR A 3 16.96 10.49 -11.26
CA THR A 3 15.55 10.72 -11.58
C THR A 3 14.71 10.23 -10.41
N ASN A 4 14.51 11.13 -9.45
CA ASN A 4 13.41 11.04 -8.50
C ASN A 4 12.13 11.21 -9.33
N THR A 5 11.48 10.12 -9.70
CA THR A 5 10.32 10.15 -10.60
C THR A 5 9.15 9.42 -9.97
N GLN A 6 8.28 10.26 -9.41
CA GLN A 6 6.82 10.13 -9.30
C GLN A 6 6.26 9.15 -8.25
N ALA A 7 6.12 9.68 -7.03
CA ALA A 7 4.99 9.39 -6.17
C ALA A 7 3.70 9.88 -6.87
N ALA A 8 2.97 8.97 -7.51
CA ALA A 8 1.66 9.25 -8.08
C ALA A 8 0.67 8.12 -7.74
N ALA A 9 0.56 7.73 -6.47
CA ALA A 9 -0.55 6.86 -6.04
C ALA A 9 -1.81 7.69 -5.68
N SER A 10 -2.19 8.65 -6.51
CA SER A 10 -3.45 9.37 -6.32
C SER A 10 -4.52 8.68 -7.18
N SER A 11 -5.25 7.74 -6.55
CA SER A 11 -6.51 7.06 -6.97
C SER A 11 -6.49 5.54 -7.20
N ALA A 12 -5.34 4.86 -7.17
CA ALA A 12 -5.30 3.39 -7.29
C ALA A 12 -5.72 2.70 -5.97
N LYS A 13 -6.51 1.62 -6.04
CA LYS A 13 -6.80 0.80 -4.85
C LYS A 13 -5.55 0.01 -4.44
N SER A 14 -5.27 -0.04 -3.14
CA SER A 14 -4.19 -0.88 -2.63
C SER A 14 -4.49 -2.36 -2.84
N LEU A 15 -3.44 -3.20 -2.82
CA LEU A 15 -3.62 -4.66 -2.85
C LEU A 15 -4.42 -5.16 -1.66
N GLN A 16 -4.24 -4.56 -0.48
CA GLN A 16 -4.96 -4.98 0.72
C GLN A 16 -6.45 -4.62 0.64
N ASP A 17 -6.82 -3.50 0.04
CA ASP A 17 -8.23 -3.15 -0.16
C ASP A 17 -8.89 -3.97 -1.27
N THR A 18 -8.09 -4.49 -2.21
CA THR A 18 -8.58 -5.29 -3.33
C THR A 18 -8.71 -6.77 -2.96
N TYR A 19 -7.74 -7.32 -2.24
CA TYR A 19 -7.62 -8.77 -2.01
C TYR A 19 -7.53 -9.16 -0.53
N GLY A 20 -7.22 -8.21 0.36
CA GLY A 20 -6.87 -8.46 1.75
C GLY A 20 -7.76 -7.76 2.78
N PHE A 21 -9.02 -7.46 2.44
CA PHE A 21 -9.88 -6.60 3.26
C PHE A 21 -10.03 -7.12 4.71
N ALA A 22 -10.06 -8.44 4.88
CA ALA A 22 -10.20 -9.12 6.18
C ALA A 22 -8.85 -9.37 6.89
N ASN A 23 -7.72 -8.92 6.33
CA ASN A 23 -6.41 -9.19 6.90
C ASN A 23 -6.23 -8.44 8.23
N ILE A 24 -5.74 -9.17 9.23
CA ILE A 24 -5.48 -8.67 10.59
C ILE A 24 -3.98 -8.45 10.87
N CYS A 25 -3.14 -8.57 9.85
CA CYS A 25 -1.70 -8.33 9.97
C CYS A 25 -1.44 -6.96 10.61
N PHE A 26 -0.53 -6.92 11.60
CA PHE A 26 -0.17 -5.68 12.28
C PHE A 26 0.39 -4.62 11.30
N GLY A 27 1.10 -5.03 10.26
CA GLY A 27 1.69 -4.12 9.27
C GLY A 27 0.65 -3.57 8.28
N CYS A 28 0.10 -4.43 7.42
CA CYS A 28 -0.71 -4.00 6.27
C CYS A 28 -2.21 -4.34 6.40
N GLY A 29 -2.63 -4.98 7.49
CA GLY A 29 -3.98 -5.52 7.64
C GLY A 29 -5.03 -4.42 7.79
N PRO A 30 -5.98 -4.24 6.83
CA PRO A 30 -7.02 -3.22 6.93
C PRO A 30 -7.96 -3.46 8.12
N SER A 31 -8.19 -4.72 8.49
CA SER A 31 -9.07 -5.11 9.61
C SER A 31 -8.40 -5.00 10.99
N ASN A 32 -7.13 -4.61 11.06
CA ASN A 32 -6.46 -4.38 12.34
C ASN A 32 -6.46 -2.88 12.67
N GLU A 33 -7.45 -2.43 13.44
CA GLU A 33 -7.58 -1.03 13.89
C GLU A 33 -6.39 -0.53 14.72
N LYS A 34 -5.58 -1.45 15.28
CA LYS A 34 -4.38 -1.13 16.05
C LYS A 34 -3.09 -1.35 15.26
N GLY A 35 -3.20 -1.74 13.99
CA GLY A 35 -2.06 -1.97 13.10
C GLY A 35 -1.58 -0.68 12.44
N LEU A 36 -0.45 -0.77 11.74
CA LEU A 36 0.11 0.32 10.94
C LEU A 36 -0.72 0.60 9.68
N GLN A 37 -1.52 -0.38 9.23
CA GLN A 37 -2.40 -0.30 8.06
C GLN A 37 -1.69 0.19 6.77
N ILE A 38 -0.41 -0.16 6.60
CA ILE A 38 0.42 0.19 5.44
C ILE A 38 -0.24 -0.33 4.17
N LYS A 39 -0.27 0.52 3.14
CA LYS A 39 -0.87 0.21 1.84
C LYS A 39 0.21 -0.08 0.80
N SER A 40 -0.01 -1.15 0.03
CA SER A 40 0.86 -1.53 -1.08
C SER A 40 0.15 -1.31 -2.40
N PHE A 41 0.85 -0.76 -3.37
CA PHE A 41 0.36 -0.44 -4.69
C PHE A 41 1.28 -1.06 -5.74
N VAL A 42 0.68 -1.56 -6.82
CA VAL A 42 1.45 -2.04 -7.98
C VAL A 42 1.88 -0.83 -8.78
N ASP A 43 3.19 -0.69 -8.98
CA ASP A 43 3.80 0.34 -9.83
C ASP A 43 4.65 -0.35 -10.88
N ASP A 44 4.13 -0.38 -12.11
CA ASP A 44 4.67 -1.16 -13.22
C ASP A 44 5.00 -2.63 -12.85
N ASN A 45 6.28 -2.94 -12.61
CA ASN A 45 6.77 -4.27 -12.27
C ASN A 45 7.19 -4.42 -10.80
N GLU A 46 6.88 -3.43 -9.97
CA GLU A 46 7.27 -3.37 -8.57
C GLU A 46 6.06 -3.18 -7.65
N LEU A 47 6.27 -3.48 -6.37
CA LEU A 47 5.32 -3.25 -5.31
C LEU A 47 5.85 -2.16 -4.39
N VAL A 48 5.24 -0.98 -4.49
CA VAL A 48 5.59 0.19 -3.68
C VAL A 48 4.65 0.28 -2.48
N CYS A 49 5.17 0.72 -1.34
CA CYS A 49 4.36 1.00 -0.17
C CYS A 49 4.37 2.49 0.17
N GLU A 50 3.24 2.98 0.65
CA GLU A 50 3.14 4.32 1.25
C GLU A 50 2.89 4.17 2.75
N TRP A 51 3.61 4.96 3.54
CA TRP A 51 3.46 5.05 4.99
C TRP A 51 3.51 6.52 5.41
N THR A 52 2.67 6.88 6.38
CA THR A 52 2.58 8.23 6.99
C THR A 52 2.62 8.11 8.50
#